data_AF-A0A7I9YWX8-F1
#
_entry.id   AF-A0A7I9YWX8-F1
#
_cell.length_a   1.000
_cell.length_b   1.000
_cell.length_c   1.000
_cell.angle_alpha   90.00
_cell.angle_beta   90.00
_cell.angle_gamma   90.00
#
_symmetry.space_group_name_H-M   'P 1'
#
loop_
_entity.id
_entity.type
_entity.pdbx_description
1 polymer ?
#
loop_
_entity_poly.entity_id
_entity_poly.type
_entity_poly.pdbx_seq_one_letter_code
_entity_poly.pdbx_strand_id
1 'polypeptide(L)'
;MQFDVVIEIPRGQRNKYEVDHATGRVKLDRYLYTPMAYPTDYGFIEDTLGEDGDPLDALVLLPEPLFPGVLVEARPVGMFQMVDEAGGDDKVLCVPAGDNRWDHIQDIGDVPTFELDAIKHFFVHYKDLEPGKYVKAADWVGREAAEAEVQRSIERFKTSGH
;
A
#
# COMPACT_ATOMS: atom_id res chain seq x y z
N MET A 1 -2.25 12.48 -11.01
CA MET A 1 -3.25 12.34 -9.93
C MET A 1 -2.56 12.55 -8.57
N GLN A 2 -3.27 13.02 -7.53
CA GLN A 2 -2.77 13.05 -6.14
C GLN A 2 -3.91 12.80 -5.14
N PHE A 3 -3.60 12.26 -3.97
CA PHE A 3 -4.56 11.87 -2.93
C PHE A 3 -3.86 11.76 -1.57
N ASP A 4 -4.66 11.71 -0.51
CA ASP A 4 -4.16 11.51 0.85
C ASP A 4 -4.01 10.02 1.18
N VAL A 5 -2.88 9.66 1.77
CA VAL A 5 -2.61 8.32 2.31
C VAL A 5 -2.48 8.42 3.82
N VAL A 6 -3.23 7.60 4.56
CA VAL A 6 -3.04 7.42 6.00
C VAL A 6 -2.03 6.32 6.22
N ILE A 7 -0.89 6.63 6.82
CA ILE A 7 0.12 5.64 7.17
C ILE A 7 -0.35 4.82 8.37
N GLU A 8 -0.37 3.50 8.24
CA GLU A 8 -0.66 2.56 9.32
C GLU A 8 0.62 1.96 9.90
N ILE A 9 1.56 1.61 9.02
CA ILE A 9 2.75 0.83 9.37
C ILE A 9 3.99 1.54 8.82
N PRO A 10 4.78 2.17 9.70
CA PRO A 10 6.06 2.76 9.30
C PRO A 10 7.05 1.72 8.77
N ARG A 11 7.91 2.13 7.82
CA ARG A 11 9.00 1.28 7.31
C ARG A 11 9.84 0.70 8.43
N GLY A 12 10.14 -0.59 8.34
CA GLY A 12 10.96 -1.33 9.31
C GLY A 12 10.17 -1.91 10.47
N GLN A 13 8.85 -1.75 10.50
CA GLN A 13 8.01 -2.35 11.53
C GLN A 13 7.71 -3.83 11.28
N ARG A 14 7.57 -4.56 12.39
CA ARG A 14 7.06 -5.94 12.44
C ARG A 14 5.74 -6.06 13.22
N ASN A 15 5.30 -4.97 13.86
CA ASN A 15 3.92 -4.83 14.30
C ASN A 15 3.08 -4.44 13.08
N LYS A 16 2.11 -5.27 12.73
CA LYS A 16 1.09 -4.93 11.74
C LYS A 16 -0.02 -4.17 12.46
N TYR A 17 -0.01 -2.86 12.29
CA TYR A 17 -1.11 -2.00 12.68
C TYR A 17 -2.17 -1.96 11.57
N GLU A 18 -3.38 -1.58 11.95
CA GLU A 18 -4.50 -1.29 11.06
C GLU A 18 -5.32 -0.14 11.68
N VAL A 19 -5.99 0.65 10.87
CA VAL A 19 -7.00 1.60 11.31
C VAL A 19 -8.34 0.89 11.30
N ASP A 20 -9.06 0.93 12.42
CA ASP A 20 -10.46 0.56 12.45
C ASP A 20 -11.28 1.65 11.73
N HIS A 21 -11.65 1.40 10.47
CA HIS A 21 -12.37 2.37 9.62
C HIS A 21 -13.74 2.79 10.18
N ALA A 22 -14.33 2.03 11.11
CA ALA A 22 -15.56 2.46 11.78
C ALA A 22 -15.32 3.52 12.86
N THR A 23 -14.13 3.57 13.46
CA THR A 23 -13.81 4.44 14.60
C THR A 23 -12.65 5.41 14.36
N GLY A 24 -11.86 5.22 13.31
CA GLY A 24 -10.63 5.95 13.01
C GLY A 24 -9.48 5.65 13.97
N ARG A 25 -9.56 4.58 14.77
CA ARG A 25 -8.56 4.25 15.80
C ARG A 25 -7.51 3.30 15.23
N VAL A 26 -6.23 3.61 15.49
CA VAL A 26 -5.13 2.67 15.23
C VAL A 26 -5.22 1.50 16.21
N LYS A 27 -5.17 0.29 15.66
CA LYS A 27 -5.22 -1.00 16.36
C LYS A 27 -4.02 -1.84 15.94
N LEU A 28 -3.47 -2.61 16.89
CA LEU A 28 -2.53 -3.68 16.56
C LEU A 28 -3.34 -4.89 16.09
N ASP A 29 -3.20 -5.27 14.83
CA ASP A 29 -3.75 -6.52 14.30
C ASP A 29 -2.93 -7.70 14.84
N ARG A 30 -1.62 -7.73 14.53
CA ARG A 30 -0.71 -8.79 14.98
C ARG A 30 0.76 -8.38 14.91
N TYR A 31 1.62 -9.16 15.55
CA TYR A 31 3.05 -9.19 15.25
C TYR A 31 3.33 -10.21 14.14
N LEU A 32 4.13 -9.86 13.13
CA LEU A 32 4.37 -10.78 12.00
C LEU A 32 5.08 -12.07 12.46
N TYR A 33 4.66 -13.21 11.92
CA TYR A 33 5.19 -14.53 12.28
C TYR A 33 6.58 -14.78 11.71
N THR A 34 6.89 -14.18 10.55
CA THR A 34 8.20 -14.23 9.90
C THR A 34 9.14 -13.13 10.43
N PRO A 35 10.47 -13.33 10.40
CA PRO A 35 11.45 -12.31 10.82
C PRO A 35 11.63 -11.23 9.74
N MET A 36 10.52 -10.68 9.25
CA MET A 36 10.48 -9.65 8.21
C MET A 36 9.93 -8.34 8.77
N ALA A 37 10.15 -7.26 8.04
CA ALA A 37 9.68 -5.93 8.39
C ALA A 37 9.21 -5.21 7.12
N TYR A 38 8.22 -4.33 7.27
CA TYR A 38 7.65 -3.60 6.14
C TYR A 38 8.72 -2.79 5.38
N PRO A 39 8.81 -2.93 4.05
CA PRO A 39 9.90 -2.36 3.24
C PRO A 39 9.75 -0.87 2.96
N THR A 40 8.53 -0.34 3.09
CA THR A 40 8.16 1.07 2.93
C THR A 40 7.20 1.46 4.05
N ASP A 41 6.86 2.74 4.14
CA ASP A 41 5.67 3.13 4.87
C ASP A 41 4.45 2.57 4.12
N TYR A 42 3.50 2.03 4.86
CA TYR A 42 2.33 1.34 4.35
C TYR A 42 1.06 1.85 5.03
N GLY A 43 -0.03 1.92 4.29
CA GLY A 43 -1.36 2.20 4.80
C GLY A 43 -2.35 2.21 3.64
N PHE A 44 -3.32 3.12 3.67
CA PHE A 44 -4.41 3.15 2.69
C PHE A 44 -4.71 4.56 2.17
N ILE A 45 -5.38 4.63 1.02
CA ILE A 45 -5.82 5.87 0.38
C ILE A 45 -7.18 6.27 0.94
N GLU A 46 -7.29 7.48 1.48
CA GLU A 46 -8.55 8.04 1.98
C GLU A 46 -9.62 8.10 0.88
N ASP A 47 -10.89 7.95 1.27
CA ASP A 47 -12.05 8.02 0.38
C ASP A 47 -12.01 7.01 -0.81
N THR A 48 -11.47 5.82 -0.58
CA THR A 48 -11.44 4.73 -1.56
C THR A 48 -12.08 3.44 -1.04
N LEU A 49 -12.55 2.59 -1.94
CA LEU A 49 -13.05 1.26 -1.64
C LEU A 49 -12.53 0.26 -2.68
N GLY A 50 -11.70 -0.69 -2.26
CA GLY A 50 -11.18 -1.81 -3.03
C GLY A 50 -12.26 -2.83 -3.41
N GLU A 51 -11.87 -3.88 -4.14
CA GLU A 51 -12.78 -4.98 -4.50
C GLU A 51 -13.03 -5.96 -3.36
N ASP A 52 -12.12 -5.99 -2.37
CA ASP A 52 -12.21 -6.76 -1.14
C ASP A 52 -13.09 -6.12 -0.07
N GLY A 53 -13.47 -4.85 -0.26
CA GLY A 53 -14.32 -4.09 0.65
C GLY A 53 -13.56 -3.23 1.67
N ASP A 54 -12.23 -3.23 1.62
CA ASP A 54 -11.38 -2.35 2.41
C ASP A 54 -10.88 -1.16 1.56
N PRO A 55 -10.40 -0.05 2.15
CA PRO A 55 -9.78 1.02 1.37
C PRO A 55 -8.56 0.54 0.58
N LEU A 56 -8.26 1.19 -0.54
CA LEU A 56 -7.16 0.77 -1.41
C LEU A 56 -5.81 0.99 -0.73
N ASP A 57 -5.02 -0.08 -0.64
CA ASP A 57 -3.69 -0.07 -0.03
C ASP A 57 -2.69 0.82 -0.78
N ALA A 58 -1.77 1.43 -0.03
CA ALA A 58 -0.69 2.25 -0.54
C ALA A 58 0.65 1.97 0.14
N LEU A 59 1.71 2.00 -0.66
CA LEU A 59 3.11 1.98 -0.27
C LEU A 59 3.71 3.36 -0.57
N VAL A 60 4.25 4.04 0.43
CA VAL A 60 4.82 5.39 0.23
C VAL A 60 6.34 5.35 0.41
N LEU A 61 7.07 5.69 -0.65
CA LEU A 61 8.51 5.87 -0.59
C LEU A 61 8.83 7.19 0.11
N LEU A 62 9.58 7.12 1.20
CA LEU A 62 9.92 8.26 2.05
C LEU A 62 11.40 8.22 2.45
N PRO A 63 12.03 9.39 2.67
CA PRO A 63 13.40 9.45 3.18
C PRO A 63 13.51 8.92 4.62
N GLU A 64 12.49 9.19 5.45
CA GLU A 64 12.39 8.72 6.84
C GLU A 64 10.98 8.17 7.12
N PRO A 65 10.84 7.14 7.96
CA PRO A 65 9.53 6.59 8.32
C PRO A 65 8.69 7.57 9.13
N LEU A 66 7.37 7.46 9.02
CA LEU A 66 6.39 8.25 9.77
C LEU A 66 5.90 7.51 11.02
N PHE A 67 4.72 7.91 11.51
CA PHE A 67 4.02 7.28 12.63
C PHE A 67 2.64 6.80 12.18
N PRO A 68 2.06 5.75 12.82
CA PRO A 68 0.69 5.33 12.54
C PRO A 68 -0.31 6.47 12.73
N GLY A 69 -1.23 6.63 11.77
CA GLY A 69 -2.26 7.68 11.72
C GLY A 69 -1.81 9.00 11.07
N VAL A 70 -0.57 9.10 10.57
CA VAL A 70 -0.11 10.30 9.86
C VAL A 70 -0.62 10.31 8.43
N LEU A 71 -1.18 11.45 8.00
CA LEU A 71 -1.54 11.71 6.61
C LEU A 71 -0.33 12.17 5.80
N VAL A 72 -0.21 11.67 4.57
CA VAL A 72 0.74 12.14 3.56
C VAL A 72 0.01 12.34 2.23
N GLU A 73 0.10 13.56 1.69
CA GLU A 73 -0.37 13.82 0.32
C GLU A 73 0.62 13.19 -0.67
N ALA A 74 0.14 12.25 -1.48
CA ALA A 74 0.96 11.40 -2.31
C ALA A 74 0.45 11.37 -3.76
N ARG A 75 1.31 10.92 -4.67
CA ARG A 75 0.97 10.64 -6.07
C ARG A 75 1.41 9.23 -6.47
N PRO A 76 0.64 8.53 -7.31
CA PRO A 76 0.97 7.17 -7.73
C PRO A 76 2.09 7.19 -8.77
N VAL A 77 2.95 6.17 -8.71
CA VAL A 77 4.00 5.90 -9.71
C VAL A 77 3.91 4.48 -10.27
N GLY A 78 3.16 3.59 -9.63
CA GLY A 78 2.88 2.24 -10.11
C GLY A 78 1.98 1.51 -9.14
N MET A 79 1.77 0.22 -9.36
CA MET A 79 0.96 -0.62 -8.48
C MET A 79 1.53 -2.03 -8.43
N PHE A 80 1.60 -2.59 -7.23
CA PHE A 80 1.93 -3.98 -6.99
C PHE A 80 0.63 -4.78 -6.97
N GLN A 81 0.44 -5.63 -7.98
CA GLN A 81 -0.73 -6.48 -8.08
C GLN A 81 -0.43 -7.84 -7.49
N MET A 82 -1.26 -8.29 -6.55
CA MET A 82 -1.12 -9.62 -5.97
C MET A 82 -2.46 -10.28 -5.74
N VAL A 83 -2.45 -11.62 -5.73
CA VAL A 83 -3.61 -12.44 -5.40
C VAL A 83 -3.24 -13.38 -4.27
N ASP A 84 -3.95 -13.29 -3.16
CA ASP A 84 -3.73 -14.10 -1.96
C ASP A 84 -4.92 -15.03 -1.66
N GLU A 85 -5.08 -15.47 -0.41
CA GLU A 85 -6.20 -16.30 0.02
C GLU A 85 -7.57 -15.60 0.01
N ALA A 86 -7.61 -14.27 0.07
CA ALA A 86 -8.83 -13.48 0.19
C ALA A 86 -9.30 -12.90 -1.16
N GLY A 87 -8.40 -12.75 -2.14
CA GLY A 87 -8.76 -12.19 -3.45
C GLY A 87 -7.60 -11.45 -4.10
N GLY A 88 -7.93 -10.45 -4.92
CA GLY A 88 -6.96 -9.45 -5.35
C GLY A 88 -6.65 -8.49 -4.20
N ASP A 89 -5.38 -8.14 -4.03
CA ASP A 89 -4.84 -7.38 -2.90
C ASP A 89 -3.83 -6.34 -3.42
N ASP A 90 -4.30 -5.48 -4.33
CA ASP A 90 -3.48 -4.51 -5.06
C ASP A 90 -2.99 -3.37 -4.16
N LYS A 91 -1.72 -2.97 -4.32
CA LYS A 91 -1.07 -1.91 -3.51
C LYS A 91 -0.48 -0.84 -4.39
N VAL A 92 -0.97 0.40 -4.26
CA VAL A 92 -0.49 1.52 -5.06
C VAL A 92 0.88 1.96 -4.53
N LEU A 93 1.90 2.01 -5.39
CA LEU A 93 3.19 2.58 -5.05
C LEU A 93 3.18 4.09 -5.30
N CYS A 94 3.56 4.83 -4.27
CA CYS A 94 3.43 6.27 -4.20
C CYS A 94 4.74 6.95 -3.81
N VAL A 95 4.83 8.23 -4.16
CA VAL A 95 5.83 9.19 -3.65
C VAL A 95 5.11 10.45 -3.17
N PRO A 96 5.70 11.28 -2.29
CA PRO A 96 5.11 12.54 -1.86
C PRO A 96 4.74 13.46 -3.03
N ALA A 97 3.53 14.01 -2.99
CA ALA A 97 3.12 15.03 -3.95
C ALA A 97 3.79 16.38 -3.63
N GLY A 98 4.09 17.17 -4.67
CA GLY A 98 4.64 18.53 -4.51
C GLY A 98 6.09 18.64 -4.00
N ASP A 99 6.81 17.52 -3.85
CA ASP A 99 8.21 17.50 -3.43
C ASP A 99 9.16 17.25 -4.61
N ASN A 100 9.89 18.30 -5.01
CA ASN A 100 10.79 18.26 -6.16
C ASN A 100 11.90 17.20 -6.07
N ARG A 101 12.21 16.69 -4.86
CA ARG A 101 13.16 15.59 -4.70
C ARG A 101 12.68 14.32 -5.40
N TRP A 102 11.38 14.16 -5.60
CA TRP A 102 10.75 12.99 -6.23
C TRP A 102 10.38 13.21 -7.70
N ASP A 103 10.63 14.38 -8.28
CA ASP A 103 10.22 14.71 -9.66
C ASP A 103 10.82 13.77 -10.73
N HIS A 104 11.90 13.08 -10.40
CA HIS A 104 12.54 12.12 -11.29
C HIS A 104 11.86 10.73 -11.29
N ILE A 105 10.94 10.46 -10.35
CA ILE A 105 10.18 9.20 -10.26
C ILE A 105 8.76 9.45 -10.75
N GLN A 106 8.45 9.08 -11.99
CA GLN A 106 7.17 9.38 -12.64
C GLN A 106 6.37 8.12 -12.97
N ASP A 107 7.04 7.00 -13.23
CA ASP A 107 6.43 5.70 -13.48
C ASP A 107 7.24 4.59 -12.78
N ILE A 108 6.75 3.36 -12.84
CA ILE A 108 7.34 2.22 -12.13
C ILE A 108 8.77 1.93 -12.60
N GLY A 109 9.07 2.24 -13.87
CA GLY A 109 10.39 2.07 -14.46
C GLY A 109 11.45 3.04 -13.94
N ASP A 110 11.05 4.11 -13.25
CA ASP A 110 11.98 5.05 -12.63
C ASP A 110 12.41 4.59 -11.23
N VAL A 111 11.69 3.65 -10.62
CA VAL A 111 12.03 3.07 -9.31
C VAL A 111 13.11 2.01 -9.49
N PRO A 112 14.21 2.05 -8.70
CA PRO A 112 15.27 1.06 -8.79
C PRO A 112 14.73 -0.37 -8.63
N THR A 113 15.11 -1.27 -9.55
CA THR A 113 14.62 -2.67 -9.56
C THR A 113 14.85 -3.39 -8.23
N PHE A 114 15.96 -3.11 -7.54
CA PHE A 114 16.22 -3.71 -6.23
C PHE A 114 15.20 -3.31 -5.15
N GLU A 115 14.67 -2.08 -5.21
CA GLU A 115 13.60 -1.64 -4.31
C GLU A 115 12.29 -2.38 -4.62
N LEU A 116 11.94 -2.48 -5.91
CA LEU A 116 10.77 -3.22 -6.39
C LEU A 116 10.82 -4.71 -6.02
N ASP A 117 11.98 -5.34 -6.16
CA ASP A 117 12.19 -6.75 -5.82
C ASP A 117 12.13 -6.98 -4.31
N ALA A 118 12.66 -6.07 -3.50
CA ALA A 118 12.58 -6.16 -2.03
C ALA A 118 11.13 -6.03 -1.53
N ILE A 119 10.36 -5.10 -2.12
CA ILE A 119 8.93 -4.95 -1.82
C ILE A 119 8.16 -6.22 -2.21
N LYS A 120 8.36 -6.71 -3.43
CA LYS A 120 7.74 -7.96 -3.90
C LYS A 120 8.08 -9.15 -3.00
N HIS A 121 9.36 -9.30 -2.63
CA HIS A 121 9.81 -10.36 -1.75
C HIS A 121 9.12 -10.29 -0.37
N PHE A 122 8.93 -9.09 0.19
CA PHE A 122 8.21 -8.93 1.44
C PHE A 122 6.77 -9.48 1.34
N PHE A 123 5.97 -8.99 0.38
CA PHE A 123 4.57 -9.40 0.27
C PHE A 123 4.38 -10.88 -0.09
N VAL A 124 5.32 -11.46 -0.85
CA VAL A 124 5.30 -12.90 -1.15
C VAL A 124 5.57 -13.76 0.09
N HIS A 125 6.41 -13.31 1.02
CA HIS A 125 6.92 -14.17 2.09
C HIS A 125 6.47 -13.82 3.52
N TYR A 126 5.96 -12.61 3.79
CA TYR A 126 5.74 -12.18 5.18
C TYR A 126 4.69 -13.04 5.93
N LYS A 127 3.76 -13.66 5.19
CA LYS A 127 2.73 -14.59 5.68
C LYS A 127 3.17 -16.07 5.67
N ASP A 128 4.41 -16.42 5.33
CA ASP A 128 4.84 -17.84 5.13
C ASP A 128 4.61 -18.74 6.35
N LEU A 129 4.60 -18.16 7.56
CA LEU A 129 4.40 -18.89 8.81
C LEU A 129 2.97 -18.72 9.38
N GLU A 130 2.04 -18.19 8.60
CA GLU A 130 0.62 -18.09 8.93
C GLU A 130 -0.16 -19.27 8.29
N PRO A 131 -0.74 -20.18 9.08
CA PRO A 131 -1.42 -21.36 8.52
C PRO A 131 -2.57 -20.99 7.56
N GLY A 132 -2.54 -21.55 6.35
CA GLY A 132 -3.60 -21.37 5.35
C GLY A 132 -3.47 -20.10 4.49
N LYS A 133 -2.42 -19.29 4.69
CA LYS A 133 -2.11 -18.12 3.88
C LYS A 133 -1.20 -18.49 2.69
N TYR A 134 -1.37 -17.84 1.56
CA TYR A 134 -0.55 -18.08 0.36
C TYR A 134 -0.59 -16.88 -0.60
N VAL A 135 0.37 -16.80 -1.51
CA VAL A 135 0.37 -15.85 -2.64
C VAL A 135 0.40 -16.63 -3.96
N LYS A 136 -0.55 -16.36 -4.86
CA LYS A 136 -0.69 -17.03 -6.17
C LYS A 136 0.02 -16.30 -7.30
N ALA A 137 -0.04 -14.97 -7.29
CA ALA A 137 0.54 -14.11 -8.30
C ALA A 137 0.99 -12.81 -7.64
N ALA A 138 2.06 -12.21 -8.17
CA ALA A 138 2.65 -10.98 -7.67
C ALA A 138 3.44 -10.30 -8.80
N ASP A 139 2.98 -9.18 -9.32
CA ASP A 139 3.69 -8.44 -10.37
C ASP A 139 3.49 -6.93 -10.31
N TRP A 140 4.35 -6.20 -11.01
CA TRP A 140 4.32 -4.75 -11.07
C TRP A 140 3.62 -4.24 -12.33
N VAL A 141 2.77 -3.22 -12.17
CA VAL A 141 2.21 -2.45 -13.29
C VAL A 141 2.54 -0.97 -13.15
N GLY A 142 2.52 -0.27 -14.29
CA GLY A 142 2.87 1.15 -14.36
C GLY A 142 1.82 2.09 -13.79
N ARG A 143 2.17 3.38 -13.75
CA ARG A 143 1.35 4.46 -13.19
C ARG A 143 -0.07 4.50 -13.76
N GLU A 144 -0.24 4.32 -15.07
CA GLU A 144 -1.56 4.41 -15.71
C GLU A 144 -2.56 3.39 -15.14
N ALA A 145 -2.11 2.14 -14.93
CA ALA A 145 -2.93 1.11 -14.32
C ALA A 145 -3.26 1.43 -12.85
N ALA A 146 -2.29 1.99 -12.13
CA ALA A 146 -2.48 2.44 -10.75
C ALA A 146 -3.52 3.58 -10.65
N GLU A 147 -3.40 4.62 -11.48
CA GLU A 147 -4.37 5.72 -11.54
C GLU A 147 -5.78 5.21 -11.90
N ALA A 148 -5.87 4.25 -12.81
CA ALA A 148 -7.15 3.64 -13.18
C ALA A 148 -7.80 2.87 -12.02
N GLU A 149 -7.02 2.15 -11.20
CA GLU A 149 -7.54 1.45 -10.02
C GLU A 149 -7.95 2.39 -8.89
N VAL A 150 -7.15 3.44 -8.64
CA VAL A 150 -7.53 4.50 -7.69
C VAL A 150 -8.85 5.13 -8.10
N GLN A 151 -9.02 5.47 -9.38
CA GLN A 151 -10.26 6.06 -9.89
C GLN A 151 -11.46 5.12 -9.71
N ARG A 152 -11.32 3.82 -10.03
CA ARG A 152 -12.36 2.81 -9.79
C ARG A 152 -12.71 2.72 -8.29
N SER A 153 -11.71 2.76 -7.43
CA SER A 153 -11.89 2.67 -5.97
C SER A 153 -12.62 3.89 -5.40
N ILE A 154 -12.31 5.09 -5.89
CA ILE A 154 -13.03 6.32 -5.54
C ILE A 154 -14.50 6.24 -5.98
N GLU A 155 -14.77 5.70 -7.17
CA GLU A 155 -16.12 5.53 -7.69
C GLU A 155 -16.93 4.51 -6.87
N ARG A 156 -16.30 3.40 -6.47
CA ARG A 156 -16.90 2.42 -5.56
C ARG A 156 -17.22 3.03 -4.20
N PHE A 157 -16.33 3.83 -3.63
CA PHE A 157 -16.56 4.52 -2.36
C PHE A 157 -17.77 5.48 -2.44
N LYS A 158 -17.85 6.30 -3.49
CA LYS A 158 -18.98 7.23 -3.69
C LYS A 158 -20.33 6.53 -3.87
N THR A 159 -20.35 5.38 -4.51
CA THR A 159 -21.60 4.65 -4.84
C THR A 159 -22.11 3.78 -3.70
N SER A 160 -21.24 3.39 -2.77
CA SER A 160 -21.59 2.59 -1.59
C SER A 160 -22.26 3.40 -0.47
N GLY A 161 -22.29 4.74 -0.59
CA GLY A 161 -23.03 5.62 0.32
C GLY A 161 -22.38 5.79 1.69
N HIS A 162 -21.06 5.59 1.75
CA HIS A 162 -20.22 5.95 2.88
C HIS A 162 -20.04 7.47 2.99
#